data_AF-A0A949MQE1-F1
#
_entry.id   AF-A0A949MQE1-F1
#
_cell.length_a   1.000
_cell.length_b   1.000
_cell.length_c   1.000
_cell.angle_alpha   90.00
_cell.angle_beta   90.00
_cell.angle_gamma   90.00
#
_symmetry.space_group_name_H-M   'P 1'
#
loop_
_entity.id
_entity.type
_entity.pdbx_description
1 polymer ?
#
loop_
_entity_poly.entity_id
_entity_poly.type
_entity_poly.pdbx_seq_one_letter_code
_entity_poly.pdbx_strand_id
1 'polypeptide(L)'
;MDNTSDLETGSSTKKPKVGRFRGTAGRLRQGRENHLSHRASLDWRLNRECVCLANAKAKAGATLESLCAELKQSRTGAVLLDAAEKRGLEISYDAQTPQSQFYPRGAAGAIVLSPAHPRGGLLGMLCRELRRAWQYYQGALVNPMGFEPDEAVLVNRAQQADAFMIAVKVAWELKLAGLPETWDYMSGSPVAAVTRAFETQAQEDFRSLNNGEAARAAYDRFFDGSCTKAHDKRIIHQMLLDDAGYMKALKKDGRADMEMFRKLGELPNGNNYLALRGKRLPTDLCYATVEDRSNANFLWFIKFERSFQEKEMQMLKESVRVSAEIVDLSAWTARHHVQRP
;
A
#
# COMPACT_ATOMS: atom_id res chain seq x y z
N MET A 1 58.08 33.68 8.61
CA MET A 1 58.76 33.70 9.92
C MET A 1 57.66 34.02 10.93
N ASP A 2 57.07 33.09 11.68
CA ASP A 2 57.50 31.76 12.06
C ASP A 2 56.32 30.78 12.16
N ASN A 3 56.64 29.53 11.82
CA ASN A 3 55.91 28.29 12.09
C ASN A 3 56.30 27.79 13.49
N THR A 4 55.35 27.21 14.22
CA THR A 4 55.46 25.97 15.05
C THR A 4 54.15 25.87 15.85
N SER A 5 53.22 24.98 15.47
CA SER A 5 53.12 23.56 15.84
C SER A 5 52.38 23.36 17.16
N ASP A 6 51.18 22.77 17.09
CA ASP A 6 50.68 21.87 18.13
C ASP A 6 49.78 20.83 17.47
N LEU A 7 50.42 19.70 17.16
CA LEU A 7 49.79 18.41 16.96
C LEU A 7 49.49 17.80 18.34
N GLU A 8 48.44 16.97 18.37
CA GLU A 8 48.09 16.01 19.43
C GLU A 8 47.27 16.51 20.63
N THR A 9 45.98 16.16 20.66
CA THR A 9 45.41 15.48 21.84
C THR A 9 44.28 14.54 21.41
N GLY A 10 44.44 13.27 21.75
CA GLY A 10 43.67 12.14 21.24
C GLY A 10 42.19 12.10 21.64
N SER A 11 41.44 11.35 20.84
CA SER A 11 40.06 10.97 21.06
C SER A 11 39.88 10.19 22.37
N SER A 12 39.55 10.90 23.44
CA SER A 12 39.08 10.32 24.69
C SER A 12 37.59 10.01 24.57
N THR A 13 37.23 8.94 23.84
CA THR A 13 35.90 8.34 24.00
C THR A 13 35.89 7.63 25.35
N LYS A 14 35.44 8.34 26.40
CA LYS A 14 35.22 7.76 27.73
C LYS A 14 34.33 6.51 27.58
N LYS A 15 34.87 5.33 27.87
CA LYS A 15 34.10 4.09 27.94
C LYS A 15 32.91 4.30 28.91
N PRO A 16 31.68 3.97 28.51
CA PRO A 16 30.51 4.18 29.35
C PRO A 16 30.64 3.36 30.64
N LYS A 17 30.39 4.01 31.79
CA LYS A 17 30.47 3.37 33.12
C LYS A 17 29.49 2.19 33.19
N VAL A 18 30.02 0.98 33.18
CA VAL A 18 29.28 -0.30 33.20
C VAL A 18 28.26 -0.40 34.35
N GLY A 19 28.50 0.30 35.46
CA GLY A 19 27.59 0.35 36.61
C GLY A 19 26.22 0.98 36.33
N ARG A 20 26.09 1.90 35.37
CA ARG A 20 24.77 2.48 35.02
C ARG A 20 23.88 1.50 34.25
N PHE A 21 24.45 0.54 33.52
CA PHE A 21 23.66 -0.43 32.76
C PHE A 21 22.93 -1.45 33.64
N ARG A 22 23.56 -1.92 34.73
CA ARG A 22 22.90 -2.84 35.67
C ARG A 22 21.74 -2.18 36.44
N GLY A 23 21.87 -0.91 36.81
CA GLY A 23 20.80 -0.15 37.47
C GLY A 23 19.60 0.10 36.55
N THR A 24 19.84 0.42 35.27
CA THR A 24 18.76 0.64 34.30
C THR A 24 18.07 -0.67 33.90
N ALA A 25 18.81 -1.77 33.76
CA ALA A 25 18.24 -3.09 33.50
C ALA A 25 17.41 -3.63 34.70
N GLY A 26 17.82 -3.31 35.93
CA GLY A 26 17.05 -3.62 37.15
C GLY A 26 15.73 -2.85 37.22
N ARG A 27 15.74 -1.54 36.91
CA ARG A 27 14.51 -0.72 36.84
C ARG A 27 13.56 -1.17 35.74
N LEU A 28 14.08 -1.61 34.59
CA LEU A 28 13.26 -2.16 33.50
C LEU A 28 12.60 -3.51 33.86
N ARG A 29 13.13 -4.27 34.83
CA ARG A 29 12.53 -5.53 35.30
C ARG A 29 11.55 -5.35 36.46
N GLN A 30 11.64 -4.26 37.22
CA GLN A 30 10.82 -4.02 38.42
C GLN A 30 9.63 -3.07 38.20
N GLY A 31 9.52 -2.40 37.05
CA GLY A 31 8.38 -1.55 36.71
C GLY A 31 7.14 -2.37 36.33
N ARG A 32 6.48 -2.98 37.34
CA ARG A 32 5.27 -3.80 37.15
C ARG A 32 3.96 -2.98 37.20
N GLU A 33 4.02 -1.67 37.44
CA GLU A 33 2.83 -0.84 37.60
C GLU A 33 3.04 0.53 36.93
N ASN A 34 2.24 0.79 35.87
CA ASN A 34 1.90 2.13 35.36
C ASN A 34 2.86 2.89 34.43
N HIS A 35 3.59 2.23 33.51
CA HIS A 35 4.31 2.96 32.46
C HIS A 35 3.95 2.44 31.06
N LEU A 36 2.96 3.08 30.42
CA LEU A 36 2.75 3.05 28.97
C LEU A 36 3.97 3.70 28.28
N SER A 37 5.08 2.97 28.21
CA SER A 37 6.37 3.45 27.73
C SER A 37 6.69 2.84 26.39
N HIS A 38 6.63 3.67 25.33
CA HIS A 38 7.34 3.64 24.03
C HIS A 38 7.37 2.36 23.15
N ARG A 39 7.14 1.16 23.71
CA ARG A 39 7.04 -0.14 23.03
C ARG A 39 5.66 -0.37 22.40
N ALA A 40 4.62 0.31 22.89
CA ALA A 40 3.28 0.28 22.30
C ALA A 40 3.23 0.85 20.86
N SER A 41 4.25 1.59 20.42
CA SER A 41 4.32 2.18 19.09
C SER A 41 4.97 1.30 18.01
N LEU A 42 5.65 0.21 18.41
CA LEU A 42 6.45 -0.63 17.50
C LEU A 42 5.99 -2.09 17.42
N ASP A 43 5.06 -2.52 18.29
CA ASP A 43 4.66 -3.94 18.41
C ASP A 43 3.29 -4.29 17.84
N TRP A 44 2.64 -3.39 17.09
CA TRP A 44 1.32 -3.66 16.50
C TRP A 44 1.34 -4.82 15.49
N ARG A 45 2.51 -5.17 14.92
CA ARG A 45 2.67 -6.24 13.92
C ARG A 45 3.04 -7.60 14.51
N LEU A 46 3.48 -7.67 15.77
CA LEU A 46 4.09 -8.88 16.32
C LEU A 46 3.31 -9.49 17.48
N ASN A 47 2.31 -8.81 18.04
CA ASN A 47 1.52 -9.40 19.11
C ASN A 47 0.00 -9.26 18.85
N ARG A 48 -0.49 -10.09 17.92
CA ARG A 48 -1.92 -10.32 17.66
C ARG A 48 -2.66 -10.66 18.97
N GLU A 49 -1.98 -11.28 19.93
CA GLU A 49 -2.54 -11.63 21.24
C GLU A 49 -2.74 -10.41 22.14
N CYS A 50 -1.89 -9.38 22.16
CA CYS A 50 -2.07 -8.24 23.07
C CYS A 50 -3.23 -7.32 22.69
N VAL A 51 -3.53 -7.17 21.40
CA VAL A 51 -4.74 -6.44 20.93
C VAL A 51 -6.00 -7.25 21.21
N CYS A 52 -5.93 -8.58 21.09
CA CYS A 52 -7.03 -9.47 21.44
C CYS A 52 -7.24 -9.57 22.96
N LEU A 53 -6.19 -9.52 23.79
CA LEU A 53 -6.28 -9.66 25.25
C LEU A 53 -6.81 -8.39 25.93
N ALA A 54 -6.46 -7.20 25.44
CA ALA A 54 -7.11 -5.96 25.89
C ALA A 54 -8.60 -5.91 25.50
N ASN A 55 -8.99 -6.58 24.40
CA ASN A 55 -10.37 -6.71 23.92
C ASN A 55 -11.07 -8.01 24.31
N ALA A 56 -10.44 -8.91 25.08
CA ALA A 56 -11.08 -10.15 25.55
C ALA A 56 -12.22 -9.88 26.55
N LYS A 57 -12.41 -8.62 26.95
CA LYS A 57 -13.57 -8.12 27.70
C LYS A 57 -14.69 -7.51 26.84
N ALA A 58 -14.54 -7.39 25.52
CA ALA A 58 -15.59 -6.91 24.63
C ALA A 58 -16.62 -8.02 24.35
N LYS A 59 -17.61 -8.12 25.24
CA LYS A 59 -18.85 -8.87 25.04
C LYS A 59 -19.62 -8.31 23.83
N ALA A 60 -20.22 -9.23 23.06
CA ALA A 60 -21.04 -9.06 21.86
C ALA A 60 -20.29 -8.55 20.62
N GLY A 61 -19.97 -9.46 19.69
CA GLY A 61 -19.46 -9.07 18.36
C GLY A 61 -20.47 -8.18 17.66
N ALA A 62 -20.01 -7.07 17.08
CA ALA A 62 -20.87 -6.14 16.36
C ALA A 62 -21.57 -6.87 15.20
N THR A 63 -22.90 -6.77 15.12
CA THR A 63 -23.65 -7.33 13.99
C THR A 63 -23.35 -6.53 12.72
N LEU A 64 -23.37 -7.19 11.56
CA LEU A 64 -23.16 -6.50 10.28
C LEU A 64 -24.18 -5.39 10.06
N GLU A 65 -25.43 -5.61 10.48
CA GLU A 65 -26.51 -4.62 10.44
C GLU A 65 -26.18 -3.37 11.26
N SER A 66 -25.60 -3.51 12.47
CA SER A 66 -25.13 -2.38 13.28
C SER A 66 -24.04 -1.60 12.56
N LEU A 67 -23.05 -2.31 12.01
CA LEU A 67 -21.95 -1.68 11.28
C LEU A 67 -22.44 -0.89 10.06
N CYS A 68 -23.35 -1.48 9.27
CA CYS A 68 -23.95 -0.80 8.13
C CYS A 68 -24.80 0.41 8.55
N ALA A 69 -25.58 0.31 9.62
CA ALA A 69 -26.38 1.41 10.14
C ALA A 69 -25.51 2.58 10.61
N GLU A 70 -24.37 2.29 11.25
CA GLU A 70 -23.41 3.30 11.68
C GLU A 70 -22.72 3.97 10.49
N LEU A 71 -22.28 3.18 9.50
CA LEU A 71 -21.68 3.72 8.28
C LEU A 71 -22.62 4.65 7.52
N LYS A 72 -23.93 4.42 7.57
CA LYS A 72 -24.95 5.31 6.97
C LYS A 72 -25.00 6.69 7.65
N GLN A 73 -24.43 6.87 8.83
CA GLN A 73 -24.30 8.20 9.46
C GLN A 73 -23.19 9.05 8.85
N SER A 74 -22.22 8.44 8.18
CA SER A 74 -21.24 9.16 7.34
C SER A 74 -21.83 9.36 5.95
N ARG A 75 -21.72 10.59 5.42
CA ARG A 75 -22.14 10.89 4.05
C ARG A 75 -21.41 10.03 3.03
N THR A 76 -20.09 9.87 3.19
CA THR A 76 -19.27 9.05 2.28
C THR A 76 -19.58 7.56 2.47
N GLY A 77 -19.72 7.10 3.72
CA GLY A 77 -20.07 5.72 4.04
C GLY A 77 -21.44 5.31 3.47
N ALA A 78 -22.45 6.16 3.62
CA ALA A 78 -23.78 5.96 3.06
C ALA A 78 -23.75 5.77 1.54
N VAL A 79 -23.07 6.65 0.80
CA VAL A 79 -23.00 6.52 -0.68
C VAL A 79 -22.26 5.26 -1.12
N LEU A 80 -21.20 4.85 -0.41
CA LEU A 80 -20.49 3.60 -0.70
C LEU A 80 -21.38 2.38 -0.47
N LEU A 81 -22.15 2.38 0.62
CA LEU A 81 -23.12 1.31 0.91
C LEU A 81 -24.25 1.28 -0.10
N ASP A 82 -24.86 2.42 -0.43
CA ASP A 82 -25.95 2.48 -1.41
C ASP A 82 -25.48 2.01 -2.80
N ALA A 83 -24.24 2.37 -3.18
CA ALA A 83 -23.64 1.92 -4.44
C ALA A 83 -23.34 0.41 -4.43
N ALA A 84 -22.93 -0.14 -3.29
CA ALA A 84 -22.70 -1.56 -3.09
C ALA A 84 -24.03 -2.36 -3.12
N GLU A 85 -25.06 -1.89 -2.42
CA GLU A 85 -26.40 -2.48 -2.38
C GLU A 85 -27.02 -2.53 -3.80
N LYS A 86 -26.93 -1.43 -4.57
CA LYS A 86 -27.41 -1.37 -5.96
C LYS A 86 -26.75 -2.39 -6.90
N ARG A 87 -25.55 -2.84 -6.57
CA ARG A 87 -24.77 -3.81 -7.37
C ARG A 87 -24.81 -5.23 -6.80
N GLY A 88 -25.64 -5.47 -5.78
CA GLY A 88 -25.79 -6.78 -5.16
C GLY A 88 -24.54 -7.27 -4.44
N LEU A 89 -23.79 -6.36 -3.79
CA LEU A 89 -22.62 -6.72 -3.01
C LEU A 89 -23.02 -7.48 -1.73
N GLU A 90 -22.48 -8.68 -1.55
CA GLU A 90 -22.70 -9.48 -0.35
C GLU A 90 -21.65 -9.12 0.72
N ILE A 91 -22.07 -8.91 1.98
CA ILE A 91 -21.16 -8.68 3.11
C ILE A 91 -21.37 -9.79 4.12
N SER A 92 -20.32 -10.52 4.47
CA SER A 92 -20.38 -11.65 5.40
C SER A 92 -19.19 -11.67 6.37
N TYR A 93 -19.38 -12.36 7.49
CA TYR A 93 -18.29 -12.68 8.41
C TYR A 93 -17.70 -14.05 8.09
N ASP A 94 -16.38 -14.14 8.16
CA ASP A 94 -15.66 -15.40 8.12
C ASP A 94 -14.50 -15.38 9.11
N ALA A 95 -14.48 -16.35 10.03
CA ALA A 95 -13.41 -16.50 11.01
C ALA A 95 -12.12 -17.08 10.40
N GLN A 96 -12.21 -17.76 9.25
CA GLN A 96 -11.05 -18.36 8.58
C GLN A 96 -10.22 -17.32 7.84
N THR A 97 -10.85 -16.25 7.34
CA THR A 97 -10.14 -15.18 6.64
C THR A 97 -9.36 -14.31 7.66
N PRO A 98 -8.01 -14.25 7.56
CA PRO A 98 -7.19 -13.54 8.54
C PRO A 98 -7.26 -12.01 8.43
N GLN A 99 -7.64 -11.47 7.26
CA GLN A 99 -7.82 -10.04 6.99
C GLN A 99 -9.11 -9.81 6.20
N SER A 100 -9.74 -8.63 6.33
CA SER A 100 -10.87 -8.29 5.46
C SER A 100 -10.48 -8.30 3.99
N GLN A 101 -11.34 -8.84 3.13
CA GLN A 101 -11.06 -8.91 1.70
C GLN A 101 -12.33 -8.78 0.84
N PHE A 102 -12.23 -7.95 -0.19
CA PHE A 102 -13.14 -7.90 -1.33
C PHE A 102 -12.78 -8.97 -2.38
N TYR A 103 -13.78 -9.71 -2.82
CA TYR A 103 -13.71 -10.70 -3.89
C TYR A 103 -14.58 -10.28 -5.07
N PRO A 104 -14.01 -10.05 -6.27
CA PRO A 104 -14.80 -9.84 -7.47
C PRO A 104 -15.45 -11.16 -7.91
N ARG A 105 -16.79 -11.21 -8.01
CA ARG A 105 -17.56 -12.38 -8.46
C ARG A 105 -18.41 -12.03 -9.69
N GLY A 106 -17.74 -11.60 -10.76
CA GLY A 106 -18.40 -11.12 -11.97
C GLY A 106 -19.07 -9.76 -11.76
N ALA A 107 -20.38 -9.67 -11.94
CA ALA A 107 -21.16 -8.45 -11.75
C ALA A 107 -21.46 -8.16 -10.28
N ALA A 108 -21.67 -9.21 -9.47
CA ALA A 108 -21.78 -9.11 -8.02
C ALA A 108 -20.39 -9.23 -7.38
N GLY A 109 -20.21 -8.69 -6.18
CA GLY A 109 -18.98 -8.85 -5.40
C GLY A 109 -19.29 -9.36 -4.00
N ALA A 110 -18.27 -9.81 -3.28
CA ALA A 110 -18.41 -10.20 -1.88
C ALA A 110 -17.33 -9.51 -1.04
N ILE A 111 -17.72 -8.98 0.12
CA ILE A 111 -16.80 -8.53 1.17
C ILE A 111 -16.87 -9.53 2.30
N VAL A 112 -15.72 -10.04 2.69
CA VAL A 112 -15.58 -10.94 3.84
C VAL A 112 -14.82 -10.21 4.93
N LEU A 113 -15.41 -10.14 6.12
CA LEU A 113 -14.82 -9.52 7.31
C LEU A 113 -14.41 -10.58 8.33
N SER A 114 -13.30 -10.33 9.03
CA SER A 114 -12.87 -11.19 10.14
C SER A 114 -13.47 -10.70 11.46
N PRO A 115 -14.32 -11.49 12.14
CA PRO A 115 -15.05 -11.06 13.34
C PRO A 115 -14.15 -10.83 14.57
N ALA A 116 -12.86 -11.21 14.52
CA ALA A 116 -11.91 -11.13 15.62
C ALA A 116 -11.40 -9.70 15.91
N HIS A 117 -11.92 -8.67 15.25
CA HIS A 117 -11.45 -7.29 15.38
C HIS A 117 -12.43 -6.44 16.22
N PRO A 118 -11.94 -5.43 16.95
CA PRO A 118 -12.82 -4.49 17.64
C PRO A 118 -13.71 -3.74 16.63
N ARG A 119 -14.86 -3.27 17.10
CA ARG A 119 -15.88 -2.60 16.27
C ARG A 119 -15.32 -1.41 15.47
N GLY A 120 -14.59 -0.49 16.09
CA GLY A 120 -13.90 0.58 15.34
C GLY A 120 -12.94 0.08 14.25
N GLY A 121 -12.29 -1.06 14.46
CA GLY A 121 -11.45 -1.72 13.45
C GLY A 121 -12.26 -2.38 12.33
N LEU A 122 -13.39 -3.02 12.67
CA LEU A 122 -14.31 -3.60 11.70
C LEU A 122 -14.90 -2.54 10.76
N LEU A 123 -15.30 -1.38 11.30
CA LEU A 123 -15.78 -0.24 10.51
C LEU A 123 -14.70 0.26 9.54
N GLY A 124 -13.48 0.47 10.03
CA GLY A 124 -12.37 0.91 9.19
C GLY A 124 -12.03 -0.10 8.09
N MET A 125 -12.06 -1.40 8.39
CA MET A 125 -11.85 -2.47 7.40
C MET A 125 -12.98 -2.53 6.37
N LEU A 126 -14.23 -2.48 6.80
CA LEU A 126 -15.39 -2.47 5.92
C LEU A 126 -15.34 -1.27 4.95
N CYS A 127 -14.97 -0.08 5.43
CA CYS A 127 -14.78 1.10 4.57
C CYS A 127 -13.73 0.86 3.47
N ARG A 128 -12.60 0.24 3.82
CA ARG A 128 -11.53 -0.06 2.86
C ARG A 128 -12.01 -1.02 1.79
N GLU A 129 -12.71 -2.08 2.18
CA GLU A 129 -13.21 -3.09 1.23
C GLU A 129 -14.37 -2.56 0.38
N LEU A 130 -15.26 -1.71 0.93
CA LEU A 130 -16.25 -0.97 0.15
C LEU A 130 -15.59 -0.05 -0.88
N ARG A 131 -14.48 0.60 -0.50
CA ARG A 131 -13.71 1.39 -1.45
C ARG A 131 -13.06 0.53 -2.52
N ARG A 132 -12.54 -0.67 -2.21
CA ARG A 132 -12.04 -1.60 -3.23
C ARG A 132 -13.13 -2.05 -4.19
N ALA A 133 -14.33 -2.34 -3.68
CA ALA A 133 -15.47 -2.66 -4.52
C ALA A 133 -15.77 -1.49 -5.48
N TRP A 134 -15.78 -0.25 -4.97
CA TRP A 134 -15.91 0.96 -5.81
C TRP A 134 -14.81 1.06 -6.87
N GLN A 135 -13.54 0.87 -6.49
CA GLN A 135 -12.42 0.87 -7.44
C GLN A 135 -12.63 -0.17 -8.55
N TYR A 136 -13.08 -1.38 -8.22
CA TYR A 136 -13.37 -2.44 -9.18
C TYR A 136 -14.48 -2.02 -10.14
N TYR A 137 -15.56 -1.48 -9.60
CA TYR A 137 -16.70 -1.01 -10.37
C TYR A 137 -16.41 0.17 -11.31
N GLN A 138 -15.40 0.97 -11.02
CA GLN A 138 -14.91 2.04 -11.88
C GLN A 138 -13.81 1.58 -12.85
N GLY A 139 -13.37 0.33 -12.77
CA GLY A 139 -12.22 -0.18 -13.55
C GLY A 139 -10.86 0.37 -13.10
N ALA A 140 -10.77 0.92 -11.87
CA ALA A 140 -9.52 1.39 -11.26
C ALA A 140 -8.84 0.30 -10.41
N LEU A 141 -9.55 -0.75 -10.00
CA LEU A 141 -8.96 -1.92 -9.33
C LEU A 141 -8.35 -2.87 -10.35
N VAL A 142 -7.17 -2.53 -10.84
CA VAL A 142 -6.34 -3.36 -11.71
C VAL A 142 -5.44 -4.30 -10.90
N ASN A 143 -5.05 -5.42 -11.49
CA ASN A 143 -4.05 -6.31 -10.91
C ASN A 143 -2.65 -5.67 -11.07
N PRO A 144 -1.93 -5.34 -9.98
CA PRO A 144 -0.61 -4.71 -10.10
C PRO A 144 0.42 -5.60 -10.81
N MET A 145 0.22 -6.93 -10.80
CA MET A 145 1.10 -7.89 -11.50
C MET A 145 1.03 -7.80 -13.04
N GLY A 146 0.15 -6.98 -13.61
CA GLY A 146 0.15 -6.70 -15.06
C GLY A 146 1.23 -5.72 -15.51
N PHE A 147 1.85 -4.99 -14.57
CA PHE A 147 2.76 -3.88 -14.85
C PHE A 147 4.25 -4.26 -14.68
N GLU A 148 5.15 -3.36 -15.10
CA GLU A 148 6.57 -3.46 -14.78
C GLU A 148 6.81 -3.38 -13.25
N PRO A 149 7.89 -3.96 -12.70
CA PRO A 149 8.07 -4.10 -11.25
C PRO A 149 7.93 -2.80 -10.43
N ASP A 150 8.52 -1.69 -10.90
CA ASP A 150 8.40 -0.40 -10.20
C ASP A 150 6.96 0.14 -10.24
N GLU A 151 6.27 -0.06 -11.37
CA GLU A 151 4.89 0.40 -11.54
C GLU A 151 3.89 -0.49 -10.83
N ALA A 152 4.13 -1.80 -10.76
CA ALA A 152 3.35 -2.72 -9.95
C ALA A 152 3.40 -2.31 -8.46
N VAL A 153 4.56 -1.88 -7.96
CA VAL A 153 4.68 -1.29 -6.61
C VAL A 153 3.87 0.01 -6.51
N LEU A 154 4.00 0.91 -7.48
CA LEU A 154 3.26 2.18 -7.52
C LEU A 154 1.74 1.99 -7.51
N VAL A 155 1.22 1.17 -8.43
CA VAL A 155 -0.20 0.88 -8.61
C VAL A 155 -0.78 0.23 -7.36
N ASN A 156 -0.08 -0.78 -6.81
CA ASN A 156 -0.50 -1.41 -5.56
C ASN A 156 -0.57 -0.38 -4.43
N ARG A 157 0.48 0.42 -4.22
CA ARG A 157 0.49 1.45 -3.18
C ARG A 157 -0.63 2.47 -3.36
N ALA A 158 -0.87 2.94 -4.58
CA ALA A 158 -1.91 3.90 -4.88
C ALA A 158 -3.31 3.37 -4.53
N GLN A 159 -3.61 2.12 -4.92
CA GLN A 159 -4.88 1.47 -4.57
C GLN A 159 -5.05 1.29 -3.06
N GLN A 160 -3.98 0.96 -2.33
CA GLN A 160 -4.00 0.89 -0.87
C GLN A 160 -4.20 2.27 -0.23
N ALA A 161 -3.48 3.29 -0.72
CA ALA A 161 -3.53 4.65 -0.21
C ALA A 161 -4.94 5.25 -0.36
N ASP A 162 -5.58 5.08 -1.52
CA ASP A 162 -6.98 5.50 -1.74
C ASP A 162 -7.94 4.78 -0.78
N ALA A 163 -7.84 3.46 -0.64
CA ALA A 163 -8.69 2.70 0.27
C ALA A 163 -8.52 3.16 1.73
N PHE A 164 -7.29 3.42 2.18
CA PHE A 164 -7.02 3.96 3.51
C PHE A 164 -7.55 5.38 3.68
N MET A 165 -7.33 6.25 2.70
CA MET A 165 -7.80 7.64 2.75
C MET A 165 -9.32 7.68 2.90
N ILE A 166 -10.07 6.85 2.16
CA ILE A 166 -11.52 6.80 2.28
C ILE A 166 -11.95 6.33 3.67
N ALA A 167 -11.29 5.34 4.25
CA ALA A 167 -11.56 4.92 5.62
C ALA A 167 -11.29 6.04 6.64
N VAL A 168 -10.22 6.82 6.46
CA VAL A 168 -9.93 8.00 7.29
C VAL A 168 -11.02 9.06 7.14
N LYS A 169 -11.46 9.36 5.91
CA LYS A 169 -12.53 10.32 5.64
C LYS A 169 -13.86 9.89 6.28
N VAL A 170 -14.24 8.62 6.16
CA VAL A 170 -15.45 8.08 6.81
C VAL A 170 -15.31 8.16 8.33
N ALA A 171 -14.17 7.75 8.89
CA ALA A 171 -13.93 7.85 10.34
C ALA A 171 -14.03 9.28 10.85
N TRP A 172 -13.55 10.27 10.09
CA TRP A 172 -13.69 11.69 10.41
C TRP A 172 -15.15 12.13 10.41
N GLU A 173 -15.92 11.75 9.39
CA GLU A 173 -17.34 12.07 9.31
C GLU A 173 -18.14 11.43 10.46
N LEU A 174 -17.82 10.19 10.84
CA LEU A 174 -18.42 9.54 12.01
C LEU A 174 -18.06 10.24 13.32
N LYS A 175 -16.80 10.70 13.47
CA LYS A 175 -16.38 11.52 14.62
C LYS A 175 -17.22 12.79 14.71
N LEU A 176 -17.46 13.48 13.59
CA LEU A 176 -18.32 14.67 13.55
C LEU A 176 -19.79 14.35 13.85
N ALA A 177 -20.25 13.12 13.56
CA ALA A 177 -21.59 12.63 13.90
C ALA A 177 -21.72 12.15 15.36
N GLY A 178 -20.67 12.27 16.19
CA GLY A 178 -20.68 11.83 17.59
C GLY A 178 -20.30 10.36 17.82
N LEU A 179 -19.79 9.68 16.80
CA LEU A 179 -19.30 8.29 16.85
C LEU A 179 -17.77 8.24 16.63
N PRO A 180 -16.95 8.60 17.63
CA PRO A 180 -15.50 8.72 17.47
C PRO A 180 -14.74 7.39 17.44
N GLU A 181 -15.38 6.26 17.77
CA GLU A 181 -14.71 4.97 18.01
C GLU A 181 -13.79 4.54 16.86
N THR A 182 -14.25 4.67 15.61
CA THR A 182 -13.44 4.34 14.42
C THR A 182 -12.24 5.27 14.27
N TRP A 183 -12.44 6.57 14.53
CA TRP A 183 -11.38 7.57 14.46
C TRP A 183 -10.30 7.32 15.51
N ASP A 184 -10.71 7.05 16.75
CA ASP A 184 -9.80 6.78 17.86
C ASP A 184 -9.00 5.50 17.60
N TYR A 185 -9.65 4.46 17.08
CA TYR A 185 -8.98 3.24 16.65
C TYR A 185 -7.91 3.53 15.58
N MET A 186 -8.27 4.26 14.50
CA MET A 186 -7.33 4.57 13.42
C MET A 186 -6.19 5.49 13.88
N SER A 187 -6.46 6.42 14.80
CA SER A 187 -5.47 7.34 15.37
C SER A 187 -4.49 6.67 16.34
N GLY A 188 -4.89 5.55 16.96
CA GLY A 188 -4.01 4.66 17.73
C GLY A 188 -3.27 3.63 16.87
N SER A 189 -3.56 3.58 15.57
CA SER A 189 -3.03 2.58 14.66
C SER A 189 -1.78 3.08 13.92
N PRO A 190 -1.12 2.23 13.13
CA PRO A 190 0.07 2.58 12.33
C PRO A 190 -0.21 3.60 11.23
N VAL A 191 -1.47 3.76 10.86
CA VAL A 191 -1.93 4.81 9.92
C VAL A 191 -2.22 6.13 10.63
N ALA A 192 -1.85 6.29 11.92
CA ALA A 192 -2.02 7.53 12.67
C ALA A 192 -1.39 8.75 12.00
N ALA A 193 -0.28 8.59 11.27
CA ALA A 193 0.32 9.68 10.53
C ALA A 193 -0.63 10.19 9.42
N VAL A 194 -1.35 9.27 8.77
CA VAL A 194 -2.33 9.56 7.72
C VAL A 194 -3.57 10.24 8.31
N THR A 195 -4.08 9.75 9.44
CA THR A 195 -5.23 10.37 10.12
C THR A 195 -4.90 11.80 10.56
N ARG A 196 -3.71 12.02 11.15
CA ARG A 196 -3.26 13.35 11.57
C ARG A 196 -3.13 14.32 10.39
N ALA A 197 -2.57 13.90 9.26
CA ALA A 197 -2.47 14.76 8.08
C ALA A 197 -3.85 15.17 7.53
N PHE A 198 -4.82 14.25 7.56
CA PHE A 198 -6.20 14.57 7.21
C PHE A 198 -6.80 15.58 8.19
N GLU A 199 -6.67 15.33 9.49
CA GLU A 199 -7.20 16.18 10.55
C GLU A 199 -6.62 17.59 10.53
N THR A 200 -5.30 17.73 10.35
CA THR A 200 -4.64 19.03 10.26
C THR A 200 -5.21 19.86 9.11
N GLN A 201 -5.34 19.29 7.91
CA GLN A 201 -5.92 20.02 6.78
C GLN A 201 -7.42 20.32 6.97
N ALA A 202 -8.16 19.38 7.54
CA ALA A 202 -9.59 19.57 7.84
C ALA A 202 -9.84 20.67 8.89
N GLN A 203 -8.92 20.84 9.85
CA GLN A 203 -8.99 21.88 10.88
C GLN A 203 -8.51 23.25 10.37
N GLU A 204 -7.50 23.27 9.49
CA GLU A 204 -6.99 24.50 8.87
C GLU A 204 -8.05 25.16 7.95
N ASP A 205 -8.71 24.37 7.10
CA ASP A 205 -9.82 24.83 6.28
C ASP A 205 -10.90 23.74 6.16
N PHE A 206 -12.09 23.99 6.69
CA PHE A 206 -13.22 23.05 6.57
C PHE A 206 -13.65 22.81 5.12
N ARG A 207 -13.37 23.73 4.18
CA ARG A 207 -13.63 23.54 2.75
C ARG A 207 -12.76 22.45 2.15
N SER A 208 -11.62 22.13 2.79
CA SER A 208 -10.70 21.08 2.38
C SER A 208 -11.34 19.69 2.29
N LEU A 209 -12.43 19.49 3.05
CA LEU A 209 -13.21 18.25 3.07
C LEU A 209 -13.96 17.99 1.75
N ASN A 210 -14.34 19.05 1.03
CA ASN A 210 -15.10 18.98 -0.22
C ASN A 210 -14.22 19.23 -1.45
N ASN A 211 -13.20 20.10 -1.33
CA ASN A 211 -12.30 20.41 -2.44
C ASN A 211 -11.26 19.29 -2.70
N GLY A 212 -11.11 18.33 -1.78
CA GLY A 212 -10.20 17.20 -1.89
C GLY A 212 -8.82 17.39 -1.27
N GLU A 213 -8.49 18.56 -0.71
CA GLU A 213 -7.15 18.84 -0.16
C GLU A 213 -6.82 18.01 1.08
N ALA A 214 -7.79 17.81 1.99
CA ALA A 214 -7.59 16.94 3.15
C ALA A 214 -7.38 15.48 2.73
N ALA A 215 -8.15 15.01 1.75
CA ALA A 215 -7.99 13.69 1.16
C ALA A 215 -6.62 13.54 0.49
N ARG A 216 -6.16 14.58 -0.22
CA ARG A 216 -4.85 14.59 -0.86
C ARG A 216 -3.71 14.55 0.15
N ALA A 217 -3.78 15.32 1.22
CA ALA A 217 -2.76 15.30 2.25
C ALA A 217 -2.66 13.94 2.95
N ALA A 218 -3.80 13.30 3.22
CA ALA A 218 -3.83 11.93 3.73
C ALA A 218 -3.21 10.93 2.73
N TYR A 219 -3.58 11.03 1.45
CA TYR A 219 -3.02 10.20 0.40
C TYR A 219 -1.50 10.34 0.31
N ASP A 220 -0.97 11.57 0.28
CA ASP A 220 0.47 11.82 0.23
C ASP A 220 1.18 11.28 1.47
N ARG A 221 0.59 11.50 2.65
CA ARG A 221 1.16 11.05 3.93
C ARG A 221 1.24 9.53 4.06
N PHE A 222 0.45 8.79 3.30
CA PHE A 222 0.53 7.33 3.25
C PHE A 222 1.91 6.84 2.78
N PHE A 223 2.53 7.56 1.84
CA PHE A 223 3.80 7.15 1.22
C PHE A 223 5.02 7.44 2.10
N ASP A 224 4.97 8.48 2.93
CA ASP A 224 6.02 8.80 3.91
C ASP A 224 6.03 7.84 5.12
N GLY A 225 4.95 7.08 5.29
CA GLY A 225 4.73 6.28 6.48
C GLY A 225 5.35 4.88 6.41
N SER A 226 5.51 4.24 7.57
CA SER A 226 5.87 2.82 7.66
C SER A 226 4.82 1.86 7.07
N CYS A 227 3.68 2.38 6.61
CA CYS A 227 2.53 1.65 6.07
C CYS A 227 2.91 0.92 4.78
N THR A 228 3.70 1.55 3.92
CA THR A 228 4.14 1.01 2.62
C THR A 228 4.90 -0.30 2.76
N LYS A 229 5.78 -0.43 3.76
CA LYS A 229 6.67 -1.58 3.95
C LYS A 229 5.97 -2.95 3.90
N ALA A 230 4.80 -3.06 4.52
CA ALA A 230 4.05 -4.32 4.56
C ALA A 230 3.39 -4.64 3.20
N HIS A 231 2.93 -3.60 2.49
CA HIS A 231 2.35 -3.71 1.17
C HIS A 231 3.41 -4.04 0.11
N ASP A 232 4.58 -3.41 0.20
CA ASP A 232 5.74 -3.67 -0.65
C ASP A 232 6.20 -5.12 -0.51
N LYS A 233 6.39 -5.57 0.74
CA LYS A 233 6.79 -6.95 1.01
C LYS A 233 5.81 -7.94 0.38
N ARG A 234 4.51 -7.69 0.51
CA ARG A 234 3.47 -8.57 -0.04
C ARG A 234 3.52 -8.64 -1.56
N ILE A 235 3.57 -7.50 -2.25
CA ILE A 235 3.56 -7.50 -3.71
C ILE A 235 4.88 -8.04 -4.27
N ILE A 236 6.02 -7.70 -3.68
CA ILE A 236 7.33 -8.20 -4.11
C ILE A 236 7.43 -9.71 -3.90
N HIS A 237 6.95 -10.23 -2.76
CA HIS A 237 6.89 -11.67 -2.55
C HIS A 237 5.94 -12.35 -3.55
N GLN A 238 4.82 -11.71 -3.90
CA GLN A 238 3.92 -12.22 -4.92
C GLN A 238 4.60 -12.28 -6.29
N MET A 239 5.44 -11.30 -6.65
CA MET A 239 6.27 -11.33 -7.85
C MET A 239 7.29 -12.47 -7.85
N LEU A 240 7.89 -12.77 -6.70
CA LEU A 240 8.85 -13.88 -6.57
C LEU A 240 8.20 -15.25 -6.62
N LEU A 241 6.98 -15.37 -6.08
CA LEU A 241 6.24 -16.64 -6.00
C LEU A 241 5.47 -16.97 -7.28
N ASP A 242 5.33 -16.04 -8.22
CA ASP A 242 4.65 -16.29 -9.48
C ASP A 242 5.56 -17.05 -10.46
N ASP A 243 5.71 -18.35 -10.19
CA ASP A 243 6.50 -19.30 -10.99
C ASP A 243 6.01 -19.42 -12.45
N ALA A 244 4.74 -19.06 -12.69
CA ALA A 244 4.03 -19.33 -13.94
C ALA A 244 4.03 -18.16 -14.94
N GLY A 245 4.24 -16.93 -14.49
CA GLY A 245 3.86 -15.77 -15.31
C GLY A 245 4.76 -14.57 -15.15
N TYR A 246 4.83 -13.95 -13.98
CA TYR A 246 5.31 -12.56 -13.87
C TYR A 246 6.73 -12.30 -14.41
N MET A 247 7.65 -13.23 -14.20
CA MET A 247 9.03 -13.11 -14.74
C MET A 247 9.10 -13.46 -16.23
N LYS A 248 8.19 -14.31 -16.73
CA LYS A 248 8.16 -14.84 -18.11
C LYS A 248 7.13 -14.18 -19.02
N ALA A 249 6.27 -13.31 -18.47
CA ALA A 249 5.12 -12.74 -19.15
C ALA A 249 5.60 -11.71 -20.18
N LEU A 250 5.40 -12.05 -21.45
CA LEU A 250 5.71 -11.18 -22.60
C LEU A 250 4.70 -10.04 -22.78
N LYS A 251 3.51 -10.15 -22.15
CA LYS A 251 2.47 -9.13 -22.24
C LYS A 251 2.71 -8.03 -21.22
N LYS A 252 3.15 -6.88 -21.73
CA LYS A 252 3.20 -5.61 -21.02
C LYS A 252 1.79 -5.02 -21.06
N ASP A 253 1.12 -4.91 -19.93
CA ASP A 253 0.28 -3.72 -19.80
C ASP A 253 1.25 -2.55 -19.69
N GLY A 254 1.04 -1.53 -20.52
CA GLY A 254 1.92 -0.38 -20.62
C GLY A 254 2.01 0.39 -19.30
N ARG A 255 2.77 1.50 -19.34
CA ARG A 255 2.93 2.39 -18.18
C ARG A 255 1.60 2.68 -17.48
N ALA A 256 1.57 2.66 -16.15
CA ALA A 256 0.38 3.01 -15.38
C ALA A 256 -0.22 4.36 -15.87
N ASP A 257 -1.42 4.28 -16.46
CA ASP A 257 -2.02 5.42 -17.14
C ASP A 257 -2.67 6.42 -16.17
N MET A 258 -2.62 7.70 -16.53
CA MET A 258 -3.24 8.78 -15.75
C MET A 258 -4.75 8.64 -15.67
N GLU A 259 -5.42 8.00 -16.66
CA GLU A 259 -6.85 7.74 -16.58
C GLU A 259 -7.19 6.80 -15.41
N MET A 260 -6.33 5.81 -15.12
CA MET A 260 -6.48 4.92 -13.96
C MET A 260 -6.47 5.72 -12.66
N PHE A 261 -5.48 6.61 -12.49
CA PHE A 261 -5.38 7.45 -11.30
C PHE A 261 -6.51 8.47 -11.21
N ARG A 262 -7.03 8.97 -12.34
CA ARG A 262 -8.23 9.80 -12.36
C ARG A 262 -9.41 9.01 -11.81
N LYS A 263 -9.71 7.83 -12.34
CA LYS A 263 -10.80 6.98 -11.82
C LYS A 263 -10.61 6.60 -10.36
N LEU A 264 -9.37 6.33 -9.94
CA LEU A 264 -9.02 6.04 -8.55
C LEU A 264 -9.32 7.21 -7.61
N GLY A 265 -9.04 8.44 -8.03
CA GLY A 265 -9.22 9.64 -7.23
C GLY A 265 -10.66 10.15 -7.15
N GLU A 266 -11.60 9.54 -7.87
CA GLU A 266 -13.00 9.95 -7.86
C GLU A 266 -13.65 9.64 -6.50
N LEU A 267 -14.11 10.70 -5.83
CA LEU A 267 -14.87 10.61 -4.60
C LEU A 267 -16.37 10.51 -4.92
N PRO A 268 -17.16 9.78 -4.12
CA PRO A 268 -18.62 9.78 -4.29
C PRO A 268 -19.22 11.18 -4.09
N ASN A 269 -18.56 12.01 -3.30
CA ASN A 269 -18.89 13.41 -3.10
C ASN A 269 -17.61 14.25 -3.12
N GLY A 270 -17.60 15.32 -3.90
CA GLY A 270 -16.49 16.27 -3.96
C GLY A 270 -15.61 16.12 -5.20
N ASN A 271 -14.51 16.87 -5.20
CA ASN A 271 -13.59 16.88 -6.32
C ASN A 271 -12.65 15.68 -6.30
N ASN A 272 -12.12 15.35 -7.47
CA ASN A 272 -11.09 14.34 -7.60
C ASN A 272 -9.80 14.81 -6.92
N TYR A 273 -9.46 14.19 -5.79
CA TYR A 273 -8.34 14.60 -4.95
C TYR A 273 -6.96 14.24 -5.57
N LEU A 274 -6.92 13.37 -6.58
CA LEU A 274 -5.70 13.05 -7.34
C LEU A 274 -5.47 13.97 -8.54
N ALA A 275 -6.47 14.78 -8.92
CA ALA A 275 -6.41 15.72 -10.04
C ALA A 275 -6.27 17.20 -9.59
N LEU A 276 -5.89 17.45 -8.34
CA LEU A 276 -5.73 18.80 -7.81
C LEU A 276 -4.53 19.53 -8.45
N ARG A 277 -4.75 20.80 -8.82
CA ARG A 277 -3.70 21.66 -9.39
C ARG A 277 -2.65 22.00 -8.33
N GLY A 278 -1.38 22.04 -8.74
CA GLY A 278 -0.26 22.40 -7.85
C GLY A 278 0.16 21.30 -6.86
N LYS A 279 -0.46 20.12 -6.92
CA LYS A 279 -0.05 18.94 -6.15
C LYS A 279 0.77 18.00 -7.03
N ARG A 280 1.55 17.14 -6.40
CA ARG A 280 2.40 16.16 -7.09
C ARG A 280 1.55 15.17 -7.88
N LEU A 281 1.99 14.83 -9.09
CA LEU A 281 1.26 13.87 -9.92
C LEU A 281 1.29 12.47 -9.29
N PRO A 282 0.20 11.70 -9.30
CA PRO A 282 0.17 10.34 -8.76
C PRO A 282 1.13 9.36 -9.46
N THR A 283 1.58 9.68 -10.67
CA THR A 283 2.56 8.93 -11.47
C THR A 283 4.02 9.25 -11.15
N ASP A 284 4.27 10.17 -10.21
CA ASP A 284 5.64 10.53 -9.82
C ASP A 284 6.37 9.33 -9.21
N LEU A 285 7.60 9.10 -9.67
CA LEU A 285 8.44 7.97 -9.27
C LEU A 285 8.75 7.96 -7.78
N CYS A 286 8.68 9.10 -7.08
CA CYS A 286 8.83 9.12 -5.63
C CYS A 286 7.80 8.24 -4.91
N TYR A 287 6.64 7.97 -5.50
CA TYR A 287 5.63 7.09 -4.93
C TYR A 287 5.95 5.60 -5.15
N ALA A 288 6.85 5.29 -6.08
CA ALA A 288 7.33 3.94 -6.37
C ALA A 288 8.59 3.57 -5.57
N THR A 289 9.31 4.53 -4.99
CA THR A 289 10.58 4.25 -4.31
C THR A 289 10.39 3.36 -3.07
N VAL A 290 11.12 2.25 -3.03
CA VAL A 290 11.13 1.31 -1.90
C VAL A 290 12.28 1.65 -0.96
N GLU A 291 11.96 2.21 0.20
CA GLU A 291 12.97 2.64 1.18
C GLU A 291 13.53 1.48 2.02
N ASP A 292 12.73 0.42 2.21
CA ASP A 292 13.16 -0.72 3.01
C ASP A 292 14.22 -1.52 2.25
N ARG A 293 15.43 -1.57 2.79
CA ARG A 293 16.59 -2.19 2.14
C ARG A 293 16.35 -3.64 1.70
N SER A 294 15.62 -4.42 2.51
CA SER A 294 15.34 -5.81 2.17
C SER A 294 14.42 -5.92 0.97
N ASN A 295 13.29 -5.19 1.00
CA ASN A 295 12.35 -5.14 -0.12
C ASN A 295 13.01 -4.55 -1.38
N ALA A 296 13.84 -3.52 -1.24
CA ALA A 296 14.56 -2.89 -2.35
C ALA A 296 15.53 -3.86 -3.04
N ASN A 297 16.25 -4.68 -2.27
CA ASN A 297 17.13 -5.71 -2.82
C ASN A 297 16.34 -6.79 -3.60
N PHE A 298 15.21 -7.26 -3.06
CA PHE A 298 14.37 -8.23 -3.76
C PHE A 298 13.75 -7.65 -5.04
N LEU A 299 13.29 -6.40 -4.99
CA LEU A 299 12.80 -5.72 -6.18
C LEU A 299 13.89 -5.55 -7.23
N TRP A 300 15.11 -5.18 -6.80
CA TRP A 300 16.26 -5.12 -7.69
C TRP A 300 16.56 -6.48 -8.34
N PHE A 301 16.51 -7.58 -7.58
CA PHE A 301 16.70 -8.92 -8.10
C PHE A 301 15.66 -9.27 -9.18
N ILE A 302 14.37 -9.01 -8.92
CA ILE A 302 13.29 -9.22 -9.92
C ILE A 302 13.56 -8.42 -11.20
N LYS A 303 13.94 -7.15 -11.06
CA LYS A 303 14.25 -6.28 -12.20
C LYS A 303 15.45 -6.78 -12.98
N PHE A 304 16.50 -7.21 -12.27
CA PHE A 304 17.70 -7.77 -12.86
C PHE A 304 17.38 -9.03 -13.66
N GLU A 305 16.71 -10.01 -13.06
CA GLU A 305 16.31 -11.26 -13.70
C GLU A 305 15.45 -11.03 -14.95
N ARG A 306 14.46 -10.13 -14.88
CA ARG A 306 13.65 -9.76 -16.06
C ARG A 306 14.52 -9.15 -17.16
N SER A 307 15.37 -8.18 -16.83
CA SER A 307 16.25 -7.53 -17.81
C SER A 307 17.26 -8.50 -18.43
N PHE A 308 17.69 -9.51 -17.66
CA PHE A 308 18.59 -10.55 -18.09
C PHE A 308 17.90 -11.48 -19.09
N GLN A 309 16.70 -11.97 -18.76
CA GLN A 309 15.89 -12.82 -19.65
C GLN A 309 15.47 -12.09 -20.94
N GLU A 310 15.10 -10.81 -20.86
CA GLU A 310 14.80 -9.99 -22.04
C GLU A 310 16.02 -9.91 -22.98
N LYS A 311 17.23 -9.72 -22.43
CA LYS A 311 18.47 -9.68 -23.21
C LYS A 311 18.87 -11.03 -23.77
N GLU A 312 18.76 -12.12 -23.01
CA GLU A 312 19.01 -13.47 -23.52
C GLU A 312 18.09 -13.80 -24.69
N MET A 313 16.80 -13.47 -24.58
CA MET A 313 15.84 -13.65 -25.66
C MET A 313 16.13 -12.76 -26.87
N GLN A 314 16.58 -11.53 -26.65
CA GLN A 314 17.01 -10.65 -27.75
C GLN A 314 18.23 -11.23 -28.47
N MET A 315 19.23 -11.71 -27.73
CA MET A 315 20.40 -12.36 -28.31
C MET A 315 20.05 -13.63 -29.09
N LEU A 316 19.11 -14.45 -28.59
CA LEU A 316 18.62 -15.63 -29.30
C LEU A 316 17.89 -15.24 -30.59
N LYS A 317 17.07 -14.18 -30.58
CA LYS A 317 16.40 -13.69 -31.80
C LYS A 317 17.40 -13.16 -32.81
N GLU A 318 18.41 -12.42 -32.36
CA GLU A 318 19.49 -11.91 -33.20
C GLU A 318 20.33 -13.04 -33.78
N SER A 319 20.68 -14.06 -33.00
CA SER A 319 21.43 -15.23 -33.48
C SER A 319 20.64 -16.07 -34.48
N VAL A 320 19.34 -16.27 -34.24
CA VAL A 320 18.43 -16.93 -35.20
C VAL A 320 18.32 -16.13 -36.49
N ARG A 321 18.19 -14.80 -36.40
CA ARG A 321 18.13 -13.93 -37.58
C ARG A 321 19.42 -13.98 -38.39
N VAL A 322 20.58 -13.85 -37.75
CA VAL A 322 21.90 -13.96 -38.43
C VAL A 322 22.05 -15.33 -39.08
N SER A 323 21.64 -16.40 -38.38
CA SER A 323 21.68 -17.76 -38.93
C SER A 323 20.74 -17.93 -40.14
N ALA A 324 19.55 -17.32 -40.10
CA ALA A 324 18.61 -17.32 -41.23
C ALA A 324 19.14 -16.54 -42.44
N GLU A 325 19.81 -15.39 -42.21
CA GLU A 325 20.48 -14.60 -43.25
C GLU A 325 21.66 -15.37 -43.88
N ILE A 326 22.39 -16.19 -43.11
CA ILE A 326 23.47 -17.06 -43.62
C ILE A 326 22.93 -18.21 -44.47
N VAL A 327 21.78 -18.79 -44.11
CA VAL A 327 21.15 -19.88 -44.88
C VAL A 327 20.62 -19.38 -46.23
N ASP A 328 20.20 -18.11 -46.33
CA ASP A 328 19.72 -17.51 -47.58
C ASP A 328 20.83 -17.25 -48.63
N LEU A 329 22.11 -17.38 -48.24
CA LEU A 329 23.23 -17.42 -49.20
C LEU A 329 23.18 -18.65 -50.13
N SER A 330 22.49 -19.72 -49.72
CA SER A 330 22.26 -20.89 -50.58
C SER A 330 21.26 -20.61 -51.72
N ALA A 331 20.33 -19.67 -51.52
CA ALA A 331 19.44 -19.19 -52.58
C ALA A 331 20.16 -18.20 -53.53
N TRP A 332 21.18 -17.49 -53.03
CA TRP A 332 22.03 -16.62 -53.84
C TRP A 332 22.94 -17.41 -54.80
N THR A 333 23.52 -18.53 -54.35
CA THR A 333 24.30 -19.43 -55.23
C THR A 333 23.43 -20.11 -56.29
N ALA A 334 22.15 -20.40 -56.00
CA ALA A 334 21.22 -20.94 -56.98
C ALA A 334 20.87 -19.94 -58.11
N ARG A 335 20.93 -18.62 -57.86
CA ARG A 335 20.70 -17.59 -58.90
C ARG A 335 21.91 -17.34 -59.80
N HIS A 336 23.11 -17.71 -59.37
CA HIS A 336 24.35 -17.51 -60.14
C HIS A 336 24.79 -18.72 -60.97
N HIS A 337 24.06 -19.83 -60.93
CA HIS A 337 24.32 -21.02 -61.76
C HIS A 337 23.54 -21.08 -63.09
N VAL A 338 22.72 -20.07 -63.43
CA VAL A 338 21.93 -20.05 -64.68
C VAL A 338 22.61 -19.29 -65.84
N GLN A 339 23.83 -18.77 -65.65
CA GLN A 339 24.58 -18.17 -66.76
C GLN A 339 26.05 -18.60 -66.74
N ARG A 340 26.34 -19.74 -67.36
CA ARG A 340 27.55 -19.88 -68.18
C ARG A 340 27.19 -20.62 -69.47
N PRO A 341 27.64 -20.11 -70.63
CA PRO A 341 27.26 -20.58 -71.97
C PRO A 341 27.74 -22.00 -72.31
#